data_AF-A0A916EDK2-F1
#
_entry.id   AF-A0A916EDK2-F1
#
_cell.length_a   1.000
_cell.length_b   1.000
_cell.length_c   1.000
_cell.angle_alpha   90.00
_cell.angle_beta   90.00
_cell.angle_gamma   90.00
#
_symmetry.space_group_name_H-M   'P 1'
#
loop_
_entity.id
_entity.type
_entity.pdbx_description
1 polymer ?
#
loop_
_entity_poly.entity_id
_entity_poly.type
_entity_poly.pdbx_seq_one_letter_code
_entity_poly.pdbx_strand_id
1 'polypeptide(L)'
;MAGYAPKKFRGASGEDPELWLQEFRQWCESAGLDPAANARTRVRIHGKNWECANLLDNTGVANLAAFNALNNAAIQAVAANQFRGGAGVLHGQAAAVNTITGANFIPDHTVWDEDWSIAEGRPTDIAVNNPNANNGG
;
A
#
# COMPACT_ATOMS: atom_id res chain seq x y z
N MET A 1 -15.41 12.58 20.43
CA MET A 1 -14.97 13.87 19.86
C MET A 1 -14.00 13.56 18.73
N ALA A 2 -14.43 13.61 17.47
CA ALA A 2 -13.55 13.36 16.32
C ALA A 2 -13.23 14.71 15.66
N GLY A 3 -11.94 15.02 15.47
CA GLY A 3 -11.52 16.16 14.66
C GLY A 3 -10.25 16.91 15.10
N TYR A 4 -9.80 16.77 16.35
CA TYR A 4 -8.62 17.50 16.83
C TYR A 4 -7.53 16.54 17.33
N ALA A 5 -6.29 16.84 16.96
CA ALA A 5 -5.12 16.13 17.46
C ALA A 5 -5.03 16.29 18.99
N PRO A 6 -4.78 15.20 19.75
CA PRO A 6 -4.68 15.28 21.20
C PRO A 6 -3.50 16.16 21.62
N LYS A 7 -3.62 16.75 22.81
CA LYS A 7 -2.56 17.58 23.40
C LYS A 7 -1.24 16.78 23.48
N LYS A 8 -0.10 17.46 23.28
CA LYS A 8 1.22 16.83 23.45
C LYS A 8 1.40 16.37 24.90
N PHE A 9 1.72 15.10 25.10
CA PHE A 9 2.10 14.57 26.42
C PHE A 9 3.40 15.25 26.89
N ARG A 10 3.35 15.85 28.07
CA ARG A 10 4.48 16.54 28.72
C ARG A 10 5.04 15.75 29.89
N GLY A 11 4.38 14.67 30.32
CA GLY A 11 4.76 13.88 31.49
C GLY A 11 4.56 14.64 32.80
N ALA A 12 3.64 15.61 32.83
CA ALA A 12 3.34 16.35 34.04
C ALA A 12 2.52 15.47 35.02
N SER A 13 2.61 15.75 36.32
CA SER A 13 1.98 14.93 37.39
C SER A 13 0.45 14.84 37.33
N GLY A 14 -0.22 15.60 36.46
CA GLY A 14 -1.66 15.55 36.21
C GLY A 14 -2.02 14.99 34.84
N GLU A 15 -1.06 14.47 34.07
CA GLU A 15 -1.30 13.82 32.80
C GLU A 15 -1.32 12.31 33.00
N ASP A 16 -2.47 11.70 32.71
CA ASP A 16 -2.61 10.25 32.71
C ASP A 16 -2.08 9.68 31.36
N PRO A 17 -0.99 8.87 31.39
CA PRO A 17 -0.41 8.29 30.19
C PRO A 17 -1.36 7.31 29.48
N GLU A 18 -2.20 6.58 30.21
CA GLU A 18 -3.13 5.61 29.63
C GLU A 18 -4.27 6.32 28.90
N LEU A 19 -4.83 7.36 29.52
CA LEU A 19 -5.83 8.22 28.88
C LEU A 19 -5.27 8.89 27.63
N TRP A 20 -4.03 9.40 27.70
CA TRP A 20 -3.37 10.02 26.55
C TRP A 20 -3.17 9.03 25.40
N LEU A 21 -2.73 7.80 25.69
CA LEU A 21 -2.56 6.75 24.69
C LEU A 21 -3.88 6.36 24.04
N GLN A 22 -4.97 6.30 24.82
CA GLN A 22 -6.31 6.00 24.32
C GLN A 22 -6.82 7.10 23.37
N GLU A 23 -6.67 8.38 23.75
CA GLU A 23 -7.05 9.52 22.90
C GLU A 23 -6.21 9.57 21.62
N PHE A 24 -4.90 9.30 21.71
CA PHE A 24 -4.00 9.23 20.56
C PHE A 24 -4.38 8.11 19.59
N ARG A 25 -4.76 6.94 20.11
CA ARG A 25 -5.24 5.81 19.31
C ARG A 25 -6.56 6.12 18.61
N GLN A 26 -7.54 6.69 19.31
CA GLN A 26 -8.81 7.09 18.73
C GLN A 26 -8.65 8.15 17.64
N TRP A 27 -7.74 9.12 17.86
CA TRP A 27 -7.41 10.10 16.83
C TRP A 27 -6.80 9.45 15.59
N CYS A 28 -5.84 8.53 15.78
CA CYS A 28 -5.25 7.75 14.69
C CYS A 28 -6.32 7.01 13.88
N GLU A 29 -7.22 6.27 14.54
CA GLU A 29 -8.30 5.51 13.90
C GLU A 29 -9.26 6.44 13.12
N SER A 30 -9.61 7.60 13.68
CA SER A 30 -10.45 8.59 13.00
C SER A 30 -9.78 9.26 11.79
N ALA A 31 -8.44 9.30 11.77
CA ALA A 31 -7.65 9.84 10.69
C ALA A 31 -7.24 8.77 9.65
N GLY A 32 -7.75 7.53 9.78
CA GLY A 32 -7.41 6.42 8.88
C GLY A 32 -5.98 5.89 9.07
N LEU A 33 -5.35 6.13 10.23
CA LEU A 33 -3.99 5.72 10.53
C LEU A 33 -4.01 4.47 11.44
N ASP A 34 -3.29 3.38 11.11
CA ASP A 34 -3.23 2.16 11.95
C ASP A 34 -2.42 2.33 13.27
N PRO A 35 -3.04 2.43 14.46
CA PRO A 35 -2.34 2.71 15.71
C PRO A 35 -1.29 1.65 16.12
N ALA A 36 -1.29 0.44 15.54
CA ALA A 36 -0.39 -0.66 15.90
C ALA A 36 0.92 -0.68 15.09
N ALA A 37 0.98 -0.06 13.92
CA ALA A 37 2.21 -0.01 13.12
C ALA A 37 3.20 1.06 13.64
N ASN A 38 4.51 0.80 13.47
CA ASN A 38 5.59 1.67 13.95
C ASN A 38 5.34 3.13 13.53
N ALA A 39 5.20 4.02 14.52
CA ALA A 39 4.81 5.41 14.33
C ALA A 39 5.69 6.17 13.33
N ARG A 40 6.99 5.84 13.24
CA ARG A 40 7.90 6.45 12.25
C ARG A 40 7.65 5.95 10.84
N THR A 41 7.26 4.69 10.68
CA THR A 41 6.99 4.07 9.37
C THR A 41 5.66 4.58 8.81
N ARG A 42 4.62 4.69 9.65
CA ARG A 42 3.31 5.23 9.27
C ARG A 42 3.35 6.70 8.84
N VAL A 43 4.03 7.56 9.60
CA VAL A 43 4.15 8.99 9.23
C VAL A 43 4.96 9.16 7.94
N ARG A 44 5.90 8.25 7.65
CA ARG A 44 6.68 8.27 6.41
C ARG A 44 5.92 7.75 5.19
N ILE A 45 4.92 6.91 5.40
CA ILE A 45 4.09 6.30 4.35
C ILE A 45 2.85 7.16 4.06
N HIS A 46 2.22 7.72 5.09
CA HIS A 46 1.00 8.48 4.94
C HIS A 46 1.22 9.77 4.13
N GLY A 47 0.37 10.00 3.12
CA GLY A 47 0.47 11.13 2.20
C GLY A 47 1.63 11.02 1.20
N LYS A 48 2.17 9.81 1.00
CA LYS A 48 3.12 9.52 -0.07
C LYS A 48 2.40 8.77 -1.19
N ASN A 49 2.79 9.08 -2.42
CA ASN A 49 2.49 8.22 -3.55
C ASN A 49 3.27 6.91 -3.44
N TRP A 50 2.81 5.89 -4.16
CA TRP A 50 3.45 4.59 -4.21
C TRP A 50 3.98 4.25 -5.59
N GLU A 51 5.21 3.75 -5.62
CA GLU A 51 5.86 3.28 -6.85
C GLU A 51 5.82 1.76 -6.92
N CYS A 52 5.29 1.24 -8.03
CA CYS A 52 5.40 -0.16 -8.40
C CYS A 52 6.82 -0.46 -8.88
N ALA A 53 7.68 -0.91 -7.96
CA ALA A 53 9.08 -1.24 -8.25
C ALA A 53 9.30 -2.74 -8.58
N ASN A 54 8.28 -3.55 -8.31
CA ASN A 54 8.27 -5.01 -8.43
C ASN A 54 7.88 -5.50 -9.83
N LEU A 55 7.31 -4.64 -10.68
CA LEU A 55 6.92 -4.94 -12.06
C LEU A 55 7.61 -4.01 -13.07
N LEU A 56 7.80 -4.52 -14.28
CA LEU A 56 8.29 -3.76 -15.44
C LEU A 56 7.17 -3.40 -16.40
N ASP A 57 7.45 -2.47 -17.31
CA ASP A 57 6.48 -1.91 -18.27
C ASP A 57 6.15 -2.86 -19.43
N ASN A 58 6.94 -3.91 -19.66
CA ASN A 58 6.76 -4.84 -20.76
C ASN A 58 5.96 -6.10 -20.37
N THR A 59 4.89 -5.92 -19.59
CA THR A 59 3.95 -7.01 -19.22
C THR A 59 2.92 -7.31 -20.31
N GLY A 60 2.75 -6.41 -21.28
CA GLY A 60 1.70 -6.53 -22.30
C GLY A 60 0.30 -6.13 -21.81
N VAL A 61 0.19 -5.53 -20.62
CA VAL A 61 -1.07 -5.11 -20.01
C VAL A 61 -1.20 -3.59 -20.08
N ALA A 62 -2.41 -3.09 -20.38
CA ALA A 62 -2.63 -1.67 -20.70
C ALA A 62 -2.44 -0.71 -19.52
N ASN A 63 -2.75 -1.14 -18.29
CA ASN A 63 -2.63 -0.32 -17.08
C ASN A 63 -2.63 -1.21 -15.82
N LEU A 64 -2.39 -0.58 -14.66
CA LEU A 64 -2.33 -1.26 -13.36
C LEU A 64 -3.67 -1.91 -12.97
N ALA A 65 -4.80 -1.30 -13.33
CA ALA A 65 -6.14 -1.85 -13.07
C ALA A 65 -6.36 -3.18 -13.81
N ALA A 66 -5.98 -3.22 -15.09
CA ALA A 66 -6.04 -4.42 -15.90
C ALA A 66 -5.05 -5.49 -15.40
N PHE A 67 -3.89 -5.07 -14.88
CA PHE A 67 -2.93 -6.01 -14.29
C PHE A 67 -3.47 -6.63 -13.00
N ASN A 68 -4.04 -5.80 -12.11
CA ASN A 68 -4.70 -6.24 -10.87
C ASN A 68 -5.81 -7.28 -11.15
N ALA A 69 -6.57 -7.09 -12.24
CA ALA A 69 -7.67 -7.98 -12.64
C ALA A 69 -7.22 -9.32 -13.25
N LEU A 70 -5.92 -9.56 -13.45
CA LEU A 70 -5.43 -10.81 -14.02
C LEU A 70 -5.71 -12.00 -13.10
N ASN A 71 -6.27 -13.06 -13.68
CA ASN A 71 -6.38 -14.35 -13.02
C ASN A 71 -5.04 -15.12 -13.06
N ASN A 72 -4.99 -16.25 -12.36
CA ASN A 72 -3.77 -17.05 -12.23
C ASN A 72 -3.18 -17.51 -13.58
N ALA A 73 -4.02 -17.93 -14.53
CA ALA A 73 -3.56 -18.37 -15.85
C ALA A 73 -2.94 -17.21 -16.65
N ALA A 74 -3.53 -16.03 -16.56
CA ALA A 74 -3.00 -14.85 -17.21
C ALA A 74 -1.70 -14.36 -16.56
N ILE A 75 -1.57 -14.46 -15.22
CA ILE A 75 -0.31 -14.18 -14.52
C ILE A 75 0.80 -15.10 -15.01
N GLN A 76 0.54 -16.41 -15.13
CA GLN A 76 1.51 -17.37 -15.66
C GLN A 76 1.94 -17.07 -17.11
N ALA A 77 1.08 -16.41 -17.89
CA ALA A 77 1.37 -16.01 -19.26
C ALA A 77 2.24 -14.74 -19.36
N VAL A 78 2.34 -13.94 -18.29
CA VAL A 78 3.26 -12.81 -18.24
C VAL A 78 4.68 -13.34 -18.16
N ALA A 79 5.59 -12.76 -18.94
CA ALA A 79 6.98 -13.22 -18.94
C ALA A 79 7.62 -13.02 -17.54
N ALA A 80 8.24 -14.08 -17.01
CA ALA A 80 8.78 -14.07 -15.64
C ALA A 80 9.83 -12.97 -15.40
N ASN A 81 10.54 -12.52 -16.45
CA ASN A 81 11.51 -11.44 -16.38
C ASN A 81 10.89 -10.04 -16.19
N GLN A 82 9.56 -9.92 -16.25
CA GLN A 82 8.84 -8.69 -15.94
C GLN A 82 8.64 -8.47 -14.44
N PHE A 83 8.91 -9.50 -13.62
CA PHE A 83 8.77 -9.44 -12.17
C PHE A 83 10.16 -9.32 -11.52
N ARG A 84 10.28 -8.48 -10.48
CA ARG A 84 11.52 -8.26 -9.73
C ARG A 84 11.36 -8.68 -8.27
N GLY A 85 12.48 -8.99 -7.61
CA GLY A 85 12.47 -9.28 -6.17
C GLY A 85 11.55 -10.44 -5.79
N GLY A 86 10.79 -10.27 -4.71
CA GLY A 86 9.83 -11.26 -4.24
C GLY A 86 8.65 -11.45 -5.19
N ALA A 87 8.29 -10.46 -6.01
CA ALA A 87 7.31 -10.67 -7.08
C ALA A 87 7.78 -11.73 -8.10
N GLY A 88 9.09 -11.80 -8.40
CA GLY A 88 9.64 -12.86 -9.24
C GLY A 88 9.50 -14.25 -8.61
N VAL A 89 9.71 -14.34 -7.29
CA VAL A 89 9.52 -15.58 -6.51
C VAL A 89 8.05 -15.99 -6.53
N LEU A 90 7.13 -15.06 -6.29
CA LEU A 90 5.69 -15.31 -6.29
C LEU A 90 5.19 -15.74 -7.67
N HIS A 91 5.63 -15.09 -8.74
CA HIS A 91 5.32 -15.51 -10.11
C HIS A 91 5.79 -16.94 -10.38
N GLY A 92 7.00 -17.31 -9.92
CA GLY A 92 7.52 -18.69 -10.05
C GLY A 92 6.66 -19.75 -9.35
N GLN A 93 5.83 -19.37 -8.37
CA GLN A 93 4.90 -20.25 -7.67
C GLN A 93 3.52 -20.33 -8.35
N ALA A 94 3.22 -19.45 -9.32
CA ALA A 94 1.89 -19.34 -9.93
C ALA A 94 1.41 -20.63 -10.61
N ALA A 95 2.31 -21.48 -11.10
CA ALA A 95 1.97 -22.78 -11.68
C ALA A 95 1.48 -23.81 -10.63
N ALA A 96 1.93 -23.68 -9.38
CA ALA A 96 1.57 -24.59 -8.28
C ALA A 96 0.48 -24.02 -7.35
N VAL A 97 0.33 -22.70 -7.32
CA VAL A 97 -0.57 -21.98 -6.41
C VAL A 97 -1.61 -21.21 -7.22
N ASN A 98 -2.81 -21.77 -7.33
CA ASN A 98 -3.90 -21.23 -8.16
C ASN A 98 -4.57 -19.97 -7.60
N THR A 99 -4.26 -19.59 -6.36
CA THR A 99 -4.80 -18.39 -5.70
C THR A 99 -4.01 -17.12 -6.02
N ILE A 100 -2.86 -17.23 -6.70
CA ILE A 100 -2.06 -16.07 -7.12
C ILE A 100 -2.77 -15.35 -8.28
N THR A 101 -3.08 -14.08 -8.07
CA THR A 101 -3.78 -13.18 -9.00
C THR A 101 -3.03 -11.85 -9.11
N GLY A 102 -3.44 -10.99 -10.03
CA GLY A 102 -2.91 -9.63 -10.15
C GLY A 102 -2.94 -8.83 -8.85
N ALA A 103 -3.95 -9.06 -8.00
CA ALA A 103 -4.10 -8.42 -6.69
C ALA A 103 -2.94 -8.70 -5.72
N ASN A 104 -2.20 -9.80 -5.91
CA ASN A 104 -1.01 -10.09 -5.09
C ASN A 104 0.21 -9.25 -5.47
N PHE A 105 0.22 -8.65 -6.66
CA PHE A 105 1.31 -7.81 -7.18
C PHE A 105 0.97 -6.34 -7.18
N ILE A 106 -0.32 -6.01 -7.37
CA ILE A 106 -0.87 -4.66 -7.39
C ILE A 106 -2.12 -4.68 -6.52
N PRO A 107 -2.15 -4.04 -5.33
CA PRO A 107 -3.35 -3.90 -4.51
C PRO A 107 -4.48 -3.15 -5.22
N ASP A 108 -5.67 -3.11 -4.60
CA ASP A 108 -6.82 -2.42 -5.18
C ASP A 108 -6.62 -0.89 -5.17
N HIS A 109 -6.19 -0.37 -6.33
CA HIS A 109 -5.73 1.00 -6.59
C HIS A 109 -6.77 2.14 -6.44
N THR A 110 -7.78 1.99 -5.60
CA THR A 110 -8.84 3.01 -5.42
C THR A 110 -8.35 4.29 -4.72
N VAL A 111 -7.17 4.27 -4.08
CA VAL A 111 -6.58 5.42 -3.36
C VAL A 111 -5.04 5.46 -3.52
N TRP A 112 -4.46 6.64 -3.75
CA TRP A 112 -3.01 6.84 -4.02
C TRP A 112 -2.10 6.79 -2.79
N ASP A 113 -2.68 6.76 -1.59
CA ASP A 113 -1.98 6.74 -0.29
C ASP A 113 -2.07 5.36 0.39
N GLU A 114 -2.48 4.31 -0.33
CA GLU A 114 -2.60 2.95 0.20
C GLU A 114 -1.23 2.28 0.39
N ASP A 115 -1.03 1.57 1.50
CA ASP A 115 0.21 0.86 1.77
C ASP A 115 0.45 -0.33 0.82
N TRP A 116 1.30 -0.13 -0.20
CA TRP A 116 1.67 -1.16 -1.16
C TRP A 116 2.89 -2.00 -0.72
N SER A 117 3.33 -1.90 0.54
CA SER A 117 4.48 -2.68 1.03
C SER A 117 4.27 -4.19 0.96
N ILE A 118 3.03 -4.67 1.09
CA ILE A 118 2.67 -6.09 0.91
C ILE A 118 2.99 -6.61 -0.50
N ALA A 119 2.98 -5.71 -1.48
CA ALA A 119 3.32 -5.99 -2.86
C ALA A 119 4.77 -5.57 -3.20
N GLU A 120 5.61 -5.30 -2.19
CA GLU A 120 6.96 -4.75 -2.36
C GLU A 120 7.01 -3.38 -3.08
N GLY A 121 5.91 -2.63 -3.02
CA GLY A 121 5.89 -1.22 -3.41
C GLY A 121 6.76 -0.37 -2.50
N ARG A 122 7.20 0.80 -3.00
CA ARG A 122 7.97 1.77 -2.21
C ARG A 122 7.28 3.14 -2.17
N PRO A 123 7.24 3.81 -1.00
CA PRO A 123 6.72 5.17 -0.93
C PRO A 123 7.65 6.13 -1.67
N THR A 124 7.07 7.10 -2.38
CA THR A 124 7.79 8.05 -3.24
C THR A 124 7.19 9.45 -3.18
N ASP A 125 8.03 10.45 -3.46
CA ASP A 125 7.64 11.86 -3.61
C ASP A 125 7.37 12.24 -5.07
N ILE A 126 7.44 11.27 -5.98
CA ILE A 126 7.18 11.48 -7.41
C ILE A 126 5.67 11.66 -7.62
N ALA A 127 5.29 12.60 -8.50
CA ALA A 127 3.89 12.83 -8.87
C ALA A 127 3.29 11.62 -9.60
N VAL A 128 2.01 11.35 -9.37
CA VAL A 128 1.27 10.27 -10.05
C VAL A 128 1.26 10.51 -11.56
N ASN A 129 1.51 9.46 -12.34
CA ASN A 129 1.41 9.53 -13.79
C ASN A 129 -0.07 9.53 -14.23
N ASN A 130 -0.48 10.45 -15.10
CA ASN A 130 -1.87 10.62 -15.56
C ASN A 130 -2.58 9.35 -16.10
N PRO A 131 -1.96 8.42 -16.84
CA PRO A 131 -2.62 7.19 -17.29
C PRO A 131 -2.79 6.15 -16.17
N ASN A 132 -2.09 6.33 -15.04
CA ASN A 132 -2.25 5.48 -13.85
C ASN A 132 -3.30 6.02 -12.89
N ALA A 133 -3.50 7.35 -12.85
CA ALA A 133 -4.69 7.96 -12.26
C ALA A 133 -5.90 7.38 -12.98
N ASN A 134 -6.64 6.47 -12.33
CA ASN A 134 -7.84 5.83 -12.84
C ASN A 134 -8.89 6.90 -13.19
N ASN A 135 -8.71 7.54 -14.34
CA ASN A 135 -9.59 8.55 -14.86
C ASN A 135 -10.74 7.77 -15.47
N GLY A 136 -11.70 7.40 -14.62
CA GLY A 136 -12.98 6.89 -15.05
C GLY A 136 -13.51 7.80 -16.16
N GLY A 137 -13.54 7.27 -17.37
CA GLY A 137 -14.34 7.78 -18.47
C GLY A 137 -15.76 7.30 -18.33
#